data_AF-M3ZBA1-F1
#
_entry.id   AF-M3ZBA1-F1
#
_cell.length_a   1.000
_cell.length_b   1.000
_cell.length_c   1.000
_cell.angle_alpha   90.00
_cell.angle_beta   90.00
_cell.angle_gamma   90.00
#
_symmetry.space_group_name_H-M   'P 1'
#
loop_
_entity.id
_entity.type
_entity.pdbx_description
1 polymer ?
#
loop_
_entity_poly.entity_id
_entity_poly.type
_entity_poly.pdbx_seq_one_letter_code
_entity_poly.pdbx_strand_id
1 'polypeptide(L)'
;MGIQGGSVLFGLLLILAVFCHSGHSLQCYDCPNPTADCKTAVNCSSGFDVCLITKAGLRVYNRCWKSENCDFNNISTHLKENELTYNCCKKDLCNFNEHFGNDTFLKALKDEKLQGLKTRQPGKKSASLS
;
A
#
# COMPACT_ATOMS: atom_id res chain seq x y z
N MET A 1 31.51 -8.43 56.45
CA MET A 1 30.09 -8.47 56.08
C MET A 1 30.04 -8.17 54.58
N GLY A 2 29.73 -9.19 53.78
CA GLY A 2 29.93 -9.21 52.33
C GLY A 2 28.89 -8.40 51.57
N ILE A 3 29.35 -7.74 50.51
CA ILE A 3 28.57 -6.88 49.63
C ILE A 3 27.62 -7.78 48.80
N GLN A 4 26.38 -7.93 49.26
CA GLN A 4 25.33 -8.76 48.64
C GLN A 4 24.45 -8.00 47.61
N GLY A 5 24.89 -6.84 47.13
CA GLY A 5 24.08 -5.96 46.26
C GLY A 5 24.27 -6.13 44.75
N GLY A 6 25.35 -6.80 44.31
CA GLY A 6 25.73 -6.83 42.89
C GLY A 6 24.87 -7.75 42.02
N SER A 7 24.49 -8.92 42.54
CA SER A 7 23.82 -9.96 41.75
C SER A 7 22.38 -9.61 41.37
N VAL A 8 21.67 -8.88 42.24
CA VAL A 8 20.28 -8.45 42.00
C VAL A 8 20.25 -7.35 40.93
N LEU A 9 21.21 -6.40 41.00
CA LEU A 9 21.31 -5.31 40.04
C LEU A 9 21.63 -5.83 38.63
N PHE A 10 22.52 -6.82 38.54
CA PHE A 10 22.87 -7.46 37.26
C PHE A 10 21.70 -8.23 36.65
N GLY A 11 20.92 -8.94 37.48
CA GLY A 11 19.70 -9.61 37.03
C GLY A 11 18.65 -8.65 36.50
N LEU A 12 18.44 -7.51 37.17
CA LEU A 12 17.49 -6.48 36.74
C LEU A 12 17.89 -5.83 35.40
N LEU A 13 19.18 -5.53 35.21
CA LEU A 13 19.71 -4.96 33.98
C LEU A 13 19.55 -5.92 32.77
N LEU A 14 19.72 -7.23 32.99
CA LEU A 14 19.53 -8.24 31.95
C LEU A 14 18.06 -8.38 31.52
N ILE A 15 17.11 -8.24 32.45
CA ILE A 15 15.67 -8.23 32.10
C ILE A 15 15.33 -7.00 31.25
N LEU A 16 15.85 -5.82 31.58
CA LEU A 16 15.61 -4.60 30.80
C LEU A 16 16.22 -4.68 29.38
N ALA A 17 17.37 -5.34 29.22
CA ALA A 17 18.02 -5.52 27.92
C ALA A 17 17.22 -6.46 26.98
N VAL A 18 16.54 -7.49 27.53
CA VAL A 18 15.68 -8.41 26.76
C VAL A 18 14.43 -7.70 26.22
N PHE A 19 13.97 -6.63 26.86
CA PHE A 19 12.82 -5.84 26.39
C PHE A 19 13.16 -4.71 25.42
N CYS A 20 14.44 -4.54 25.02
CA CYS A 20 14.79 -3.65 23.93
C CYS A 20 14.37 -4.28 22.59
N HIS A 21 13.07 -4.20 22.27
CA HIS A 21 12.62 -4.31 20.88
C HIS A 21 13.35 -3.22 20.11
N SER A 22 14.24 -3.63 19.22
CA SER A 22 14.91 -2.80 18.23
C SER A 22 13.87 -1.90 17.59
N GLY A 23 13.86 -0.61 17.96
CA GLY A 23 12.99 0.40 17.40
C GLY A 23 13.41 0.70 15.97
N HIS A 24 13.18 -0.24 15.06
CA HIS A 24 13.29 0.00 13.63
C HIS A 24 12.14 0.92 13.25
N SER A 25 12.48 2.17 12.92
CA SER A 25 11.53 3.09 12.31
C SER A 25 11.23 2.56 10.91
N LEU A 26 9.96 2.24 10.66
CA LEU A 26 9.49 1.75 9.37
C LEU A 26 9.69 2.83 8.32
N GLN A 27 10.30 2.49 7.19
CA GLN A 27 10.48 3.42 6.08
C GLN A 27 9.36 3.22 5.05
N CYS A 28 8.66 4.27 4.63
CA CYS A 28 7.57 4.19 3.65
C CYS A 28 7.68 5.32 2.62
N TYR A 29 7.02 5.17 1.48
CA TYR A 29 6.77 6.31 0.60
C TYR A 29 5.68 7.20 1.22
N ASP A 30 5.96 8.49 1.44
CA ASP A 30 4.97 9.47 1.92
C ASP A 30 5.00 10.70 1.02
N CYS A 31 3.87 10.94 0.33
CA CYS A 31 3.67 12.12 -0.49
C CYS A 31 2.46 12.90 0.02
N PRO A 32 2.57 14.24 0.22
CA PRO A 32 1.47 15.07 0.71
C PRO A 32 0.33 15.20 -0.31
N ASN A 33 0.65 15.10 -1.60
CA ASN A 33 -0.31 15.18 -2.69
C ASN A 33 -0.40 13.83 -3.42
N PRO A 34 -1.58 13.45 -3.93
CA PRO A 34 -1.72 12.26 -4.74
C PRO A 34 -0.88 12.36 -6.01
N THR A 35 -0.07 11.34 -6.26
CA THR A 35 0.79 11.25 -7.45
C THR A 35 0.84 9.80 -7.91
N ALA A 36 0.91 9.59 -9.22
CA ALA A 36 1.01 8.25 -9.79
C ALA A 36 2.32 7.54 -9.39
N ASP A 37 3.37 8.31 -9.08
CA ASP A 37 4.73 7.80 -8.86
C ASP A 37 5.38 8.53 -7.68
N CYS A 38 4.99 8.17 -6.45
CA CYS A 38 5.59 8.71 -5.24
C CYS A 38 6.94 8.04 -4.98
N LYS A 39 8.02 8.82 -4.96
CA LYS A 39 9.40 8.34 -4.73
C LYS A 39 10.03 8.89 -3.45
N THR A 40 9.25 9.62 -2.65
CA THR A 40 9.71 10.25 -1.41
C THR A 40 9.69 9.24 -0.29
N ALA A 41 10.83 8.59 -0.05
CA ALA A 41 11.00 7.68 1.08
C ALA A 41 11.22 8.47 2.38
N VAL A 42 10.42 8.19 3.40
CA VAL A 42 10.51 8.81 4.72
C VAL A 42 10.52 7.76 5.82
N ASN A 43 11.18 8.08 6.93
CA ASN A 43 11.10 7.30 8.16
C ASN A 43 9.82 7.68 8.90
N CYS A 44 8.92 6.71 9.09
CA CYS A 44 7.66 6.93 9.76
C CYS A 44 7.88 7.21 11.25
N SER A 45 7.09 8.14 11.80
CA SER A 45 7.09 8.45 13.23
C SER A 45 6.63 7.25 14.05
N SER A 46 6.96 7.21 15.34
CA SER A 46 6.68 6.09 16.26
C SER A 46 5.20 5.72 16.38
N GLY A 47 4.29 6.61 15.98
CA GLY A 47 2.85 6.35 15.94
C GLY A 47 2.37 5.60 14.70
N PHE A 48 3.22 5.34 13.70
CA PHE A 48 2.86 4.69 12.43
C PHE A 48 3.68 3.41 12.25
N ASP A 49 2.98 2.28 12.17
CA ASP A 49 3.58 0.94 12.13
C ASP A 49 3.33 0.20 10.81
N VAL A 50 2.68 0.84 9.84
CA VAL A 50 2.42 0.30 8.50
C VAL A 50 2.62 1.37 7.41
N CYS A 51 2.99 0.93 6.21
CA CYS A 51 2.89 1.73 5.00
C CYS A 51 1.52 1.53 4.36
N LEU A 52 0.87 2.62 3.97
CA LEU A 52 -0.40 2.61 3.23
C LEU A 52 -0.15 3.00 1.77
N ILE A 53 -0.78 2.25 0.86
CA ILE A 53 -1.03 2.67 -0.50
C ILE A 53 -2.53 2.59 -0.79
N THR A 54 -3.08 3.66 -1.35
CA THR A 54 -4.49 3.75 -1.72
C THR A 54 -4.62 4.28 -3.14
N LYS A 55 -5.49 3.65 -3.94
CA LYS A 55 -5.84 4.08 -5.29
C LYS A 55 -7.32 4.47 -5.34
N ALA A 56 -7.56 5.73 -5.71
CA ALA A 56 -8.90 6.28 -5.93
C ALA A 56 -8.97 6.75 -7.39
N GLY A 57 -9.49 5.89 -8.28
CA GLY A 57 -9.48 6.13 -9.72
C GLY A 57 -8.07 6.25 -10.31
N LEU A 58 -7.67 7.47 -10.69
CA LEU A 58 -6.34 7.80 -11.22
C LEU A 58 -5.38 8.35 -10.17
N ARG A 59 -5.87 8.63 -8.95
CA ARG A 59 -5.07 9.17 -7.85
C ARG A 59 -4.50 8.05 -7.01
N VAL A 60 -3.22 8.15 -6.70
CA VAL A 60 -2.53 7.21 -5.82
C VAL A 60 -1.98 7.98 -4.62
N TYR A 61 -2.28 7.48 -3.43
CA TYR A 61 -1.87 8.04 -2.16
C TYR A 61 -0.91 7.06 -1.49
N ASN A 62 0.27 7.55 -1.12
CA ASN A 62 1.29 6.79 -0.39
C ASN A 62 1.58 7.54 0.90
N ARG A 63 1.40 6.87 2.05
CA ARG A 63 1.47 7.51 3.38
C ARG A 63 2.02 6.55 4.43
N CYS A 64 2.69 7.10 5.44
CA CYS A 64 2.83 6.43 6.73
C CYS A 64 1.45 6.30 7.38
N TRP A 65 1.13 5.11 7.91
CA TRP A 65 -0.20 4.84 8.45
C TRP A 65 -0.15 3.95 9.68
N LYS A 66 -1.30 3.81 10.32
CA LYS A 66 -1.48 2.99 11.52
C LYS A 66 -2.19 1.69 11.19
N SER A 67 -1.72 0.59 11.77
CA SER A 67 -2.34 -0.71 11.61
C SER A 67 -3.76 -0.75 12.18
N GLU A 68 -4.03 0.00 13.24
CA GLU A 68 -5.38 0.15 13.83
C GLU A 68 -6.37 0.89 12.92
N ASN A 69 -5.88 1.69 11.96
CA ASN A 69 -6.70 2.49 11.05
C ASN A 69 -6.66 1.94 9.62
N CYS A 70 -6.13 0.73 9.42
CA CYS A 70 -6.02 0.12 8.10
C CYS A 70 -7.36 -0.51 7.66
N ASP A 71 -8.39 0.32 7.58
CA ASP A 71 -9.75 -0.08 7.23
C ASP A 71 -10.32 0.88 6.20
N PHE A 72 -11.19 0.35 5.33
CA PHE A 72 -11.86 1.14 4.31
C PHE A 72 -12.50 2.41 4.87
N ASN A 73 -13.28 2.30 5.97
CA ASN A 73 -14.03 3.41 6.55
C ASN A 73 -13.11 4.52 7.11
N ASN A 74 -12.01 4.13 7.75
CA ASN A 74 -11.02 5.07 8.27
C ASN A 74 -10.32 5.78 7.11
N ILE A 75 -9.86 5.02 6.11
CA ILE A 75 -9.12 5.55 4.96
C ILE A 75 -10.00 6.45 4.10
N SER A 76 -11.23 6.05 3.79
CA SER A 76 -12.17 6.83 2.97
C SER A 76 -12.53 8.15 3.62
N THR A 77 -12.81 8.15 4.93
CA THR A 77 -13.11 9.35 5.69
C THR A 77 -11.91 10.29 5.75
N HIS A 78 -10.70 9.75 5.93
CA HIS A 78 -9.48 10.56 6.04
C HIS A 78 -9.04 11.17 4.70
N LEU A 79 -9.19 10.43 3.59
CA LEU A 79 -8.85 10.87 2.24
C LEU A 79 -10.00 11.61 1.55
N LYS A 80 -11.21 11.57 2.11
CA LYS A 80 -12.45 12.12 1.52
C LYS A 80 -12.75 11.54 0.13
N GLU A 81 -12.47 10.24 -0.04
CA GLU A 81 -12.71 9.51 -1.29
C GLU A 81 -13.80 8.45 -1.04
N ASN A 82 -14.82 8.39 -1.90
CA ASN A 82 -15.97 7.48 -1.72
C ASN A 82 -15.70 6.06 -2.22
N GLU A 83 -14.86 5.91 -3.25
CA GLU A 83 -14.48 4.62 -3.81
C GLU A 83 -12.95 4.55 -3.92
N LEU A 84 -12.36 3.60 -3.21
CA LEU A 84 -10.92 3.40 -3.16
C LEU A 84 -10.56 1.94 -2.96
N THR A 85 -9.38 1.56 -3.45
CA THR A 85 -8.72 0.30 -3.09
C THR A 85 -7.49 0.61 -2.27
N TYR A 86 -7.25 -0.13 -1.20
CA TYR A 86 -6.14 0.11 -0.29
C TYR A 86 -5.36 -1.17 0.01
N ASN A 87 -4.10 -1.00 0.38
CA ASN A 87 -3.25 -2.08 0.88
C ASN A 87 -2.31 -1.53 1.96
N CYS A 88 -2.19 -2.25 3.07
CA CYS A 88 -1.23 -1.93 4.13
C CYS A 88 -0.20 -3.03 4.29
N CYS A 89 1.04 -2.65 4.60
CA CYS A 89 2.15 -3.57 4.78
C CYS A 89 3.15 -3.06 5.81
N LYS A 90 3.92 -3.95 6.43
CA LYS A 90 4.86 -3.67 7.55
C LYS A 90 6.34 -3.78 7.16
N LYS A 91 6.63 -3.73 5.86
CA LYS A 91 8.01 -3.84 5.34
C LYS A 91 8.46 -2.48 4.84
N ASP A 92 9.77 -2.23 4.90
CA ASP A 92 10.31 -0.98 4.38
C ASP A 92 10.02 -0.84 2.87
N LEU A 93 9.54 0.34 2.49
CA LEU A 93 9.21 0.78 1.13
C LEU A 93 8.26 -0.17 0.39
N CYS A 94 7.37 -0.85 1.11
CA CYS A 94 6.44 -1.83 0.54
C CYS A 94 5.22 -1.22 -0.15
N ASN A 95 4.97 0.07 0.03
CA ASN A 95 3.82 0.78 -0.55
C ASN A 95 4.13 1.34 -1.94
N PHE A 96 4.52 0.47 -2.88
CA PHE A 96 4.80 0.84 -4.27
C PHE A 96 3.59 0.53 -5.18
N ASN A 97 3.45 1.31 -6.26
CA ASN A 97 2.26 1.32 -7.12
C ASN A 97 2.12 0.07 -8.04
N GLU A 98 3.10 -0.83 -8.05
CA GLU A 98 3.03 -2.07 -8.83
C GLU A 98 1.89 -2.99 -8.35
N HIS A 99 1.48 -2.89 -7.08
CA HIS A 99 0.31 -3.59 -6.54
C HIS A 99 -0.99 -3.31 -7.31
N PHE A 100 -1.10 -2.18 -8.00
CA PHE A 100 -2.26 -1.79 -8.82
C PHE A 100 -1.95 -1.71 -10.32
N GLY A 101 -0.73 -2.11 -10.72
CA GLY A 101 -0.25 -2.06 -12.10
C GLY A 101 -0.88 -3.12 -13.00
N ASN A 102 -1.16 -4.29 -12.43
CA ASN A 102 -1.81 -5.39 -13.15
C ASN A 102 -3.24 -5.02 -13.59
N ASP A 103 -3.92 -4.12 -12.88
CA ASP A 103 -5.28 -3.68 -13.23
C ASP A 103 -5.30 -2.85 -14.53
N THR A 104 -4.25 -2.08 -14.79
CA THR A 104 -4.15 -1.20 -15.96
C THR A 104 -3.76 -2.00 -17.19
N PHE A 105 -2.85 -2.96 -17.06
CA PHE A 105 -2.49 -3.88 -18.15
C PHE A 105 -3.66 -4.83 -18.49
N LEU A 106 -4.38 -5.34 -17.49
CA LEU A 106 -5.59 -6.14 -17.70
C LEU A 106 -6.75 -5.30 -18.26
N LYS A 107 -6.91 -4.03 -17.86
CA LYS A 107 -7.86 -3.10 -18.52
C LYS A 107 -7.47 -2.83 -19.97
N ALA A 108 -6.19 -2.56 -20.25
CA ALA A 108 -5.70 -2.33 -21.61
C ALA A 108 -5.88 -3.57 -22.50
N LEU A 109 -5.57 -4.77 -21.99
CA LEU A 109 -5.84 -6.04 -22.68
C LEU A 109 -7.34 -6.29 -22.88
N LYS A 110 -8.19 -5.88 -21.93
CA LYS A 110 -9.64 -6.04 -22.03
C LYS A 110 -10.27 -5.05 -23.02
N ASP A 111 -9.76 -3.83 -23.09
CA ASP A 111 -10.13 -2.83 -24.10
C ASP A 111 -9.66 -3.25 -25.50
N GLU A 112 -8.45 -3.79 -25.65
CA GLU A 112 -7.95 -4.33 -26.92
C GLU A 112 -8.77 -5.53 -27.41
N LYS A 113 -9.16 -6.44 -26.50
CA LYS A 113 -10.10 -7.54 -26.80
C LYS A 113 -11.51 -7.06 -27.19
N LEU A 114 -11.98 -5.94 -26.63
CA LEU A 114 -13.32 -5.39 -26.94
C LEU A 114 -13.35 -4.67 -28.28
N GLN A 115 -12.26 -3.98 -28.65
CA GLN A 115 -12.08 -3.37 -29.98
C GLN A 115 -11.92 -4.45 -31.07
N GLY A 116 -11.23 -5.56 -30.77
CA GLY A 116 -11.06 -6.70 -31.67
C GLY A 116 -12.33 -7.54 -31.91
N LEU A 117 -13.34 -7.47 -31.04
CA LEU A 117 -14.60 -8.21 -31.20
C LEU A 117 -15.65 -7.46 -32.03
N LYS A 118 -15.42 -6.19 -32.39
CA LYS A 118 -16.41 -5.36 -33.13
C LYS A 118 -16.29 -5.41 -34.66
N THR A 119 -15.34 -6.16 -35.23
CA THR A 119 -15.17 -6.29 -36.70
C THR A 119 -15.58 -7.62 -37.32
N ARG A 120 -16.22 -8.54 -36.60
CA ARG A 120 -16.95 -9.64 -37.26
C ARG A 120 -18.36 -9.19 -37.65
N GLN A 121 -18.48 -8.58 -38.82
CA GLN A 121 -19.76 -8.36 -39.49
C GLN A 121 -20.55 -9.67 -39.59
N PRO A 122 -21.86 -9.68 -39.25
CA PRO A 122 -22.78 -10.72 -39.70
C PRO A 122 -23.11 -10.49 -41.18
N GLY A 123 -23.16 -11.59 -41.94
CA GLY A 123 -23.15 -11.58 -43.40
C GLY A 123 -24.22 -10.72 -44.09
N LYS A 124 -23.84 -10.19 -45.26
CA LYS A 124 -24.79 -9.80 -46.31
C LYS A 124 -24.73 -10.84 -47.42
N LYS A 125 -25.83 -11.60 -47.56
CA LYS A 125 -26.18 -12.35 -48.77
C LYS A 125 -26.11 -11.38 -49.97
N SER A 126 -25.30 -11.71 -50.97
CA SER A 126 -25.46 -11.11 -52.30
C SER A 126 -26.40 -12.01 -53.09
N ALA A 127 -27.61 -11.51 -53.33
CA ALA A 127 -28.54 -12.06 -54.30
C ALA A 127 -28.85 -10.95 -55.33
N SER A 128 -28.74 -11.36 -56.60
CA SER A 128 -29.44 -10.90 -57.80
C SER A 128 -28.95 -9.70 -58.63
N LEU A 129 -28.73 -10.04 -59.92
CA LEU A 129 -29.28 -9.43 -61.14
C LEU A 129 -28.52 -8.30 -61.87
N SER A 130 -27.78 -8.68 -62.93
CA SER A 130 -28.06 -8.32 -64.33
C SER A 130 -27.41 -9.32 -65.27
#